data_AF-A0A7S1V0W4-F1
#
_entry.id   AF-A0A7S1V0W4-F1
#
_cell.length_a   1.000
_cell.length_b   1.000
_cell.length_c   1.000
_cell.angle_alpha   90.00
_cell.angle_beta   90.00
_cell.angle_gamma   90.00
#
_symmetry.space_group_name_H-M   'P 1'
#
loop_
_entity.id
_entity.type
_entity.pdbx_description
1 polymer ?
#
loop_
_entity_poly.entity_id
_entity_poly.type
_entity_poly.pdbx_seq_one_letter_code
_entity_poly.pdbx_strand_id
1 'polypeptide(L)'
;EQMIVYTCIARQEDALILVESQSPELAGNAGDVSRRLAIHLRDHPMTLGERKTWYTQNEEGRDIFDDMMQAFGYCALDGSEHYFHVYRRQYVNYICLSDDVEVKDQNVNFDYMDRVSR
;
A
#
# COMPACT_ATOMS: atom_id res chain seq x y z
N GLU A 1 -12.31 -7.74 -13.24
CA GLU A 1 -10.99 -7.27 -13.74
C GLU A 1 -10.26 -6.74 -12.53
N GLN A 2 -9.02 -7.13 -12.33
CA GLN A 2 -8.20 -6.70 -11.20
C GLN A 2 -7.50 -5.41 -11.56
N MET A 3 -7.60 -4.41 -10.71
CA MET A 3 -7.17 -3.07 -11.04
C MET A 3 -6.39 -2.45 -9.87
N ILE A 4 -5.13 -2.10 -10.15
CA ILE A 4 -4.41 -1.15 -9.30
C ILE A 4 -5.14 0.19 -9.41
N VAL A 5 -5.80 0.59 -8.33
CA VAL A 5 -6.63 1.80 -8.28
C VAL A 5 -5.85 3.00 -7.75
N TYR A 6 -4.73 2.77 -7.09
CA TYR A 6 -3.84 3.82 -6.59
C TYR A 6 -2.40 3.34 -6.51
N THR A 7 -1.46 4.26 -6.74
CA THR A 7 -0.02 4.03 -6.56
C THR A 7 0.67 5.30 -6.11
N CYS A 8 1.63 5.17 -5.20
CA CYS A 8 2.59 6.22 -4.92
C CYS A 8 4.01 5.67 -4.72
N ILE A 9 4.98 6.57 -4.91
CA ILE A 9 6.40 6.31 -4.72
C ILE A 9 6.88 7.27 -3.64
N ALA A 10 7.47 6.75 -2.58
CA ALA A 10 7.94 7.52 -1.44
C ALA A 10 9.43 7.28 -1.17
N ARG A 11 10.18 8.35 -0.90
CA ARG A 11 11.56 8.23 -0.44
C ARG A 11 11.59 7.74 1.01
N GLN A 12 12.41 6.73 1.29
CA GLN A 12 12.47 6.09 2.60
C GLN A 12 13.06 7.00 3.69
N GLU A 13 14.01 7.87 3.34
CA GLU A 13 14.74 8.71 4.31
C GLU A 13 13.83 9.69 5.06
N ASP A 14 12.87 10.30 4.37
CA ASP A 14 12.03 11.38 4.89
C ASP A 14 10.53 11.15 4.70
N ALA A 15 10.13 10.01 4.14
CA ALA A 15 8.75 9.69 3.76
C ALA A 15 8.13 10.65 2.73
N LEU A 16 8.97 11.37 1.96
CA LEU A 16 8.49 12.28 0.93
C LEU A 16 7.84 11.49 -0.22
N ILE A 17 6.59 11.82 -0.54
CA ILE A 17 5.92 11.31 -1.75
C ILE A 17 6.54 12.00 -2.97
N LEU A 18 7.18 11.20 -3.81
CA LEU A 18 7.83 11.63 -5.05
C LEU A 18 6.82 11.70 -6.21
N VAL A 19 5.95 10.68 -6.28
CA VAL A 19 4.91 10.52 -7.30
C VAL A 19 3.69 9.88 -6.66
N GLU A 20 2.51 10.30 -7.11
CA GLU A 20 1.21 9.75 -6.72
C GLU A 20 0.32 9.70 -7.96
N SER A 21 -0.43 8.62 -8.12
CA SER A 21 -1.39 8.40 -9.19
C SER A 21 -2.60 7.66 -8.64
N GLN A 22 -3.79 8.12 -8.98
CA GLN A 22 -5.05 7.52 -8.56
C GLN A 22 -5.97 7.36 -9.76
N SER A 23 -6.74 6.27 -9.80
CA SER A 23 -7.83 6.13 -10.75
C SER A 23 -8.91 7.18 -10.44
N PRO A 24 -9.55 7.78 -11.46
CA PRO A 24 -10.63 8.75 -11.27
C PRO A 24 -11.81 8.22 -10.47
N GLU A 25 -12.02 6.90 -10.49
CA GLU A 25 -13.09 6.19 -9.81
C GLU A 25 -12.79 5.99 -8.31
N LEU A 26 -11.52 6.10 -7.90
CA LEU A 26 -11.13 5.95 -6.50
C LEU A 26 -11.67 7.10 -5.65
N ALA A 27 -12.70 6.81 -4.86
CA ALA A 27 -13.17 7.67 -3.79
C ALA A 27 -12.53 7.22 -2.47
N GLY A 28 -12.01 8.16 -1.68
CA GLY A 28 -11.48 7.85 -0.36
C GLY A 28 -10.23 8.63 0.00
N ASN A 29 -9.43 8.05 0.89
CA ASN A 29 -8.27 8.68 1.52
C ASN A 29 -6.96 7.91 1.29
N ALA A 30 -6.86 7.16 0.19
CA ALA A 30 -5.69 6.33 -0.11
C ALA A 30 -4.36 7.10 -0.06
N GLY A 31 -4.35 8.36 -0.51
CA GLY A 31 -3.18 9.25 -0.40
C GLY A 31 -2.78 9.55 1.04
N ASP A 32 -3.74 9.84 1.91
CA ASP A 32 -3.46 10.12 3.33
C ASP A 32 -2.99 8.87 4.08
N VAL A 33 -3.61 7.72 3.81
CA VAL A 33 -3.17 6.43 4.36
C VAL A 33 -1.75 6.11 3.89
N SER A 34 -1.46 6.31 2.61
CA SER A 34 -0.14 6.03 2.04
C SER A 34 0.96 6.94 2.58
N ARG A 35 0.68 8.23 2.85
CA ARG A 35 1.63 9.14 3.51
C ARG A 35 1.96 8.66 4.92
N ARG A 36 0.95 8.24 5.68
CA ARG A 36 1.15 7.72 7.04
C ARG A 36 1.90 6.39 7.03
N LEU A 37 1.57 5.52 6.08
CA LEU A 37 2.33 4.30 5.81
C LEU A 37 3.79 4.65 5.50
N ALA A 38 4.09 5.58 4.59
CA ALA A 38 5.45 6.00 4.29
C ALA A 38 6.22 6.50 5.54
N ILE A 39 5.56 7.27 6.41
CA ILE A 39 6.11 7.71 7.70
C ILE A 39 6.42 6.50 8.60
N HIS A 40 5.48 5.56 8.71
CA HIS A 40 5.69 4.33 9.46
C HIS A 40 6.88 3.53 8.92
N LEU A 41 7.06 3.44 7.60
CA LEU A 41 8.16 2.69 6.98
C LEU A 41 9.52 3.35 7.20
N ARG A 42 9.56 4.68 7.26
CA ARG A 42 10.76 5.44 7.66
C ARG A 42 11.14 5.12 9.10
N ASP A 43 10.16 5.14 10.00
CA ASP A 43 10.39 4.95 11.44
C ASP A 43 10.65 3.47 11.80
N HIS A 44 10.16 2.53 10.98
CA HIS A 44 10.28 1.09 11.18
C HIS A 44 10.75 0.34 9.91
N PRO A 45 11.97 0.59 9.40
CA PRO A 45 12.41 0.05 8.10
C PRO A 45 12.68 -1.46 8.10
N MET A 46 12.77 -2.11 9.27
CA MET A 46 13.13 -3.53 9.40
C MET A 46 11.92 -4.48 9.42
N THR A 47 10.68 -3.97 9.51
CA THR A 47 9.47 -4.79 9.71
C THR A 47 8.90 -5.41 8.43
N LEU A 48 9.51 -5.15 7.27
CA LEU A 48 8.85 -5.28 5.96
C LEU A 48 9.49 -6.27 5.00
N GLY A 49 10.78 -6.59 5.17
CA GLY A 49 11.54 -7.25 4.10
C GLY A 49 11.60 -6.41 2.83
N GLU A 50 11.57 -7.04 1.66
CA GLU A 50 11.55 -6.37 0.35
C GLU A 50 10.11 -6.16 -0.19
N ARG A 51 9.18 -7.07 0.17
CA ARG A 51 7.80 -7.10 -0.31
C ARG A 51 6.86 -7.43 0.86
N LYS A 52 5.78 -6.67 1.02
CA LYS A 52 4.70 -7.00 1.97
C LYS A 52 3.35 -6.54 1.45
N THR A 53 2.32 -7.32 1.75
CA THR A 53 0.92 -6.99 1.50
C THR A 53 0.22 -6.86 2.86
N TRP A 54 -0.62 -5.84 3.02
CA TRP A 54 -1.56 -5.71 4.13
C TRP A 54 -3.00 -5.69 3.61
N TYR A 55 -3.91 -6.22 4.41
CA TYR A 55 -5.33 -6.32 4.12
C TYR A 55 -6.13 -5.72 5.28
N THR A 56 -7.35 -5.25 5.01
CA THR A 56 -8.14 -4.48 5.98
C THR A 56 -9.13 -5.32 6.82
N GLN A 57 -9.06 -6.65 6.82
CA GLN A 57 -10.02 -7.47 7.59
C GLN A 57 -9.56 -7.70 9.04
N ASN A 58 -10.42 -7.28 9.97
CA ASN A 58 -10.32 -7.56 11.40
C ASN A 58 -10.76 -9.00 11.72
N GLU A 59 -9.93 -10.01 11.51
CA GLU A 59 -10.12 -11.29 12.22
C GLU A 59 -8.77 -11.85 12.72
N GLU A 60 -8.53 -11.63 14.01
CA GLU A 60 -7.64 -12.40 14.90
C GLU A 60 -6.10 -12.28 14.81
N GLY A 61 -5.54 -11.36 14.01
CA GLY A 61 -4.16 -10.91 14.15
C GLY A 61 -4.11 -9.43 14.52
N ARG A 62 -3.42 -9.05 15.59
CA ARG A 62 -3.12 -7.62 15.87
C ARG A 62 -1.71 -7.34 15.37
N ASP A 63 -1.54 -6.99 14.09
CA ASP A 63 -0.34 -6.30 13.63
C ASP A 63 -0.49 -4.81 13.96
N ILE A 64 0.60 -4.11 14.28
CA ILE A 64 0.58 -2.66 14.61
C ILE A 64 -0.04 -1.84 13.47
N PHE A 65 0.01 -2.39 12.26
CA PHE A 65 -0.59 -1.83 11.07
C PHE A 65 -2.12 -1.97 11.03
N ASP A 66 -2.69 -2.96 11.72
CA ASP A 66 -4.14 -3.16 11.75
C ASP A 66 -4.80 -2.05 12.56
N ASP A 67 -4.26 -1.70 13.73
CA ASP A 67 -4.69 -0.54 14.52
C ASP A 67 -4.55 0.77 13.72
N MET A 68 -3.48 0.86 12.91
CA MET A 68 -3.22 1.99 12.03
C MET A 68 -4.28 2.09 10.91
N MET A 69 -4.58 0.97 10.24
CA MET A 69 -5.57 0.88 9.18
C MET A 69 -7.01 1.05 9.70
N GLN A 70 -7.30 0.52 10.89
CA GLN A 70 -8.57 0.72 11.58
C GLN A 70 -8.78 2.20 11.96
N ALA A 71 -7.72 2.86 12.47
CA ALA A 71 -7.76 4.26 12.86
C ALA A 71 -7.86 5.22 11.65
N PHE A 72 -7.39 4.79 10.47
CA PHE A 72 -7.36 5.65 9.29
C PHE A 72 -8.57 5.54 8.38
N GLY A 73 -9.51 4.66 8.70
CA GLY A 73 -10.77 4.57 7.98
C GLY A 73 -10.59 3.93 6.61
N TYR A 74 -11.48 3.00 6.33
CA TYR A 74 -11.62 2.28 5.06
C TYR A 74 -11.17 3.12 3.84
N CYS A 75 -10.13 2.65 3.14
CA CYS A 75 -9.90 3.05 1.74
C CYS A 75 -10.94 2.44 0.78
N ALA A 76 -11.94 1.73 1.31
CA ALA A 76 -12.98 1.11 0.53
C ALA A 76 -13.95 2.16 -0.01
N LEU A 77 -13.86 2.39 -1.31
CA LEU A 77 -15.03 2.45 -2.16
C LEU A 77 -16.01 1.36 -1.69
N ASP A 78 -17.30 1.71 -1.53
CA ASP A 78 -18.46 0.80 -1.50
C ASP A 78 -18.49 -0.43 -0.57
N GLY A 79 -17.50 -0.64 0.30
CA GLY A 79 -17.37 -1.84 1.14
C GLY A 79 -16.57 -2.97 0.49
N SER A 80 -15.91 -2.72 -0.65
CA SER A 80 -14.97 -3.65 -1.27
C SER A 80 -13.63 -3.73 -0.54
N GLU A 81 -13.07 -4.94 -0.49
CA GLU A 81 -11.77 -5.18 0.12
C GLU A 81 -10.65 -4.64 -0.77
N HIS A 82 -9.75 -3.88 -0.17
CA HIS A 82 -8.57 -3.39 -0.84
C HIS A 82 -7.31 -3.77 -0.08
N TYR A 83 -6.24 -3.98 -0.84
CA TYR A 83 -4.97 -4.51 -0.36
C TYR A 83 -3.87 -3.50 -0.64
N PHE A 84 -3.11 -3.15 0.41
CA PHE A 84 -1.92 -2.32 0.25
C PHE A 84 -0.72 -3.21 0.00
N HIS A 85 -0.06 -3.02 -1.13
CA HIS A 85 1.19 -3.70 -1.45
C HIS A 85 2.34 -2.70 -1.36
N VAL A 86 3.42 -3.11 -0.71
CA VAL A 86 4.65 -2.31 -0.61
C VAL A 86 5.81 -3.11 -1.16
N TYR A 87 6.53 -2.51 -2.09
CA TYR A 87 7.80 -2.97 -2.60
C TYR A 87 8.89 -1.98 -2.24
N ARG A 88 10.00 -2.46 -1.67
CA ARG A 88 11.13 -1.60 -1.29
C ARG A 88 12.35 -1.90 -2.14
N ARG A 89 12.90 -0.86 -2.78
CA ARG A 89 14.12 -0.96 -3.58
C ARG A 89 14.94 0.34 -3.47
N GLN A 90 16.24 0.22 -3.21
CA GLN A 90 17.19 1.36 -3.20
C GLN A 90 16.71 2.58 -2.39
N TYR A 91 16.25 2.36 -1.16
CA TYR A 91 15.73 3.43 -0.28
C TYR A 91 14.48 4.16 -0.81
N VAL A 92 13.72 3.50 -1.68
CA VAL A 92 12.43 3.95 -2.19
C VAL A 92 11.38 2.90 -1.88
N ASN A 93 10.23 3.37 -1.39
CA ASN A 93 9.03 2.57 -1.17
C ASN A 93 8.06 2.81 -2.33
N TYR A 94 7.70 1.74 -3.01
CA TYR A 94 6.65 1.70 -4.02
C TYR A 94 5.43 1.12 -3.33
N ILE A 95 4.33 1.86 -3.34
CA ILE A 95 3.11 1.53 -2.62
C ILE A 95 1.98 1.51 -3.64
N CYS A 96 1.18 0.44 -3.68
CA CYS A 96 -0.04 0.42 -4.48
C CYS A 96 -1.23 -0.13 -3.68
N LEU A 97 -2.42 0.28 -4.12
CA LEU A 97 -3.70 -0.21 -3.63
C LEU A 97 -4.40 -0.93 -4.78
N SER A 98 -4.91 -2.11 -4.52
CA SER A 98 -5.67 -2.90 -5.49
C SER A 98 -6.80 -3.68 -4.82
N ASP A 99 -7.71 -4.21 -5.63
CA ASP A 99 -8.89 -4.98 -5.26
C ASP A 99 -8.65 -6.51 -5.32
N ASP A 100 -7.38 -6.94 -5.21
CA ASP A 100 -6.99 -8.33 -5.46
C ASP A 100 -7.23 -9.26 -4.27
N VAL A 101 -8.30 -10.05 -4.35
CA VAL A 101 -8.69 -10.99 -3.28
C VAL A 101 -7.81 -12.25 -3.25
N GLU A 102 -7.20 -12.67 -4.37
CA GLU A 102 -6.40 -13.92 -4.41
C GLU A 102 -4.88 -13.68 -4.34
N VAL A 103 -4.17 -14.55 -3.60
CA VAL A 103 -2.70 -14.49 -3.42
C VAL A 103 -1.92 -14.55 -4.74
N LYS A 104 -2.42 -15.30 -5.74
CA LYS A 104 -1.79 -15.42 -7.06
C LYS A 104 -1.73 -14.07 -7.79
N ASP A 105 -2.66 -13.17 -7.48
CA ASP A 105 -2.83 -11.89 -8.15
C ASP A 105 -1.95 -10.80 -7.51
N GLN A 106 -1.53 -11.00 -6.26
CA GLN A 106 -0.59 -10.10 -5.57
C GLN A 106 0.79 -10.03 -6.24
N ASN A 107 1.24 -11.13 -6.88
CA ASN A 107 2.51 -11.13 -7.62
C ASN A 107 2.49 -10.18 -8.82
N VAL A 108 1.32 -9.99 -9.45
CA VAL A 108 1.17 -9.07 -10.58
C VAL A 108 1.43 -7.62 -10.14
N ASN A 109 1.05 -7.26 -8.91
CA ASN A 109 1.33 -5.93 -8.35
C ASN A 109 2.82 -5.73 -8.08
N PHE A 110 3.49 -6.76 -7.58
CA PHE A 110 4.95 -6.69 -7.38
C PHE A 110 5.71 -6.64 -8.71
N ASP A 111 5.23 -7.33 -9.75
CA ASP A 111 5.81 -7.23 -11.10
C ASP A 111 5.57 -5.85 -11.72
N TYR A 112 4.40 -5.25 -11.50
CA TYR A 112 4.13 -3.86 -11.87
C TYR A 112 5.11 -2.91 -11.18
N MET A 113 5.27 -3.01 -9.86
CA MET A 113 6.19 -2.15 -9.10
C MET A 113 7.66 -2.38 -9.46
N ASP A 114 8.08 -3.62 -9.75
CA ASP A 114 9.44 -3.88 -10.24
C ASP A 114 9.68 -3.18 -11.59
N ARG A 115 8.70 -3.20 -12.51
CA ARG A 115 8.80 -2.48 -13.80
C ARG A 115 8.88 -0.97 -13.61
N VAL A 116 8.09 -0.40 -12.70
CA VAL A 116 8.13 1.04 -12.38
C VAL A 116 9.46 1.44 -11.73
N SER A 117 10.11 0.52 -11.02
CA SER A 117 11.38 0.76 -10.32
C SER A 117 12.65 0.70 -11.19
N ARG A 118 12.52 0.43 -12.48
CA ARG A 118 13.63 0.30 -13.44
C ARG A 118 13.78 1.57 -14.28
#